data_AF-A0A524QBT5-F1
#
_entry.id   AF-A0A524QBT5-F1
#
_cell.length_a   1.000
_cell.length_b   1.000
_cell.length_c   1.000
_cell.angle_alpha   90.00
_cell.angle_beta   90.00
_cell.angle_gamma   90.00
#
_symmetry.space_group_name_H-M   'P 1'
#
loop_
_entity.id
_entity.type
_entity.pdbx_description
1 polymer ?
#
loop_
_entity_poly.entity_id
_entity_poly.type
_entity_poly.pdbx_seq_one_letter_code
_entity_poly.pdbx_strand_id
1 'polypeptide(L)' 'AIVVGSEQYGLTDQWLNDTDILPVRIPMHGTADSLNVATAASLFLYEALRQRSQADAPVTTAT' A
#
# COMPACT_ATOMS: atom_id res chain seq x y z
N ALA A 1 0.32 10.33 -1.49
CA ALA A 1 0.61 9.63 -2.75
C ALA A 1 0.93 8.17 -2.44
N ILE A 2 1.03 7.30 -3.45
CA ILE A 2 1.54 5.92 -3.27
C ILE A 2 2.82 5.81 -4.10
N VAL A 3 3.89 5.34 -3.47
CA VAL A 3 5.19 5.15 -4.13
C VAL A 3 5.46 3.65 -4.21
N VAL A 4 5.85 3.19 -5.39
CA VAL A 4 6.22 1.79 -5.63
C VAL A 4 7.62 1.74 -6.24
N GLY A 5 8.39 0.74 -5.85
CA GLY A 5 9.73 0.51 -6.35
C GLY A 5 9.77 -0.06 -7.76
N SER A 6 10.95 -0.06 -8.38
CA SER A 6 11.16 -0.75 -9.66
C SER A 6 11.14 -2.26 -9.48
N GLU A 7 10.90 -2.99 -10.57
CA GLU A 7 11.03 -4.44 -10.57
C GLU A 7 12.45 -4.85 -10.14
N GLN A 8 12.54 -5.94 -9.39
CA GLN A 8 13.77 -6.53 -8.84
C GLN A 8 14.49 -5.70 -7.77
N TYR A 9 14.57 -4.37 -7.90
CA TYR A 9 15.36 -3.52 -7.00
C TYR A 9 14.54 -2.84 -5.91
N GLY A 10 13.23 -2.68 -6.11
CA GLY A 10 12.36 -2.06 -5.11
C GLY A 10 12.60 -0.56 -4.95
N LEU A 11 12.33 -0.04 -3.75
CA LEU A 11 12.55 1.36 -3.39
C LEU A 11 13.99 1.58 -2.95
N THR A 12 14.57 2.73 -3.30
CA THR A 12 15.90 3.10 -2.80
C THR A 12 15.85 3.45 -1.31
N ASP A 13 17.00 3.42 -0.65
CA ASP A 13 17.14 3.79 0.75
C ASP A 13 16.63 5.20 1.06
N GLN A 14 16.72 6.11 0.10
CA GLN A 14 16.15 7.46 0.24
C GLN A 14 14.64 7.40 0.50
N TRP A 15 13.91 6.58 -0.26
CA TRP A 15 12.46 6.43 -0.11
C TRP A 15 12.09 5.61 1.12
N LEU A 16 12.90 4.61 1.49
CA LEU A 16 12.63 3.75 2.63
C LEU A 16 12.88 4.43 3.98
N ASN A 17 13.84 5.37 4.03
CA ASN A 17 14.24 6.08 5.25
C ASN A 17 13.62 7.49 5.37
N ASP A 18 12.78 7.90 4.43
CA ASP A 18 12.07 9.17 4.51
C ASP A 18 11.01 9.12 5.61
N THR A 19 11.03 10.11 6.52
CA THR A 19 10.12 10.18 7.66
C THR A 19 8.68 10.50 7.29
N ASP A 20 8.46 11.11 6.12
CA ASP A 20 7.12 11.44 5.63
C ASP A 20 6.43 10.23 4.97
N ILE A 21 7.13 9.10 4.88
CA ILE A 21 6.67 7.89 4.21
C ILE A 21 6.37 6.82 5.23
N LEU A 22 5.12 6.34 5.19
CA LEU A 22 4.72 5.18 5.96
C LEU A 22 5.02 3.90 5.16
N PRO A 23 5.94 3.03 5.61
CA PRO A 23 6.19 1.76 4.96
C PRO A 23 5.00 0.82 5.15
N VAL A 24 4.51 0.25 4.04
CA VAL A 24 3.43 -0.73 4.03
C VAL A 24 3.85 -1.94 3.19
N ARG A 25 3.50 -3.15 3.62
CA ARG A 25 3.81 -4.40 2.90
C ARG A 25 2.56 -5.25 2.71
N ILE A 26 2.50 -5.98 1.59
CA ILE A 26 1.50 -7.02 1.35
C ILE A 26 2.07 -8.34 1.89
N PRO A 27 1.44 -8.98 2.90
CA PRO A 27 1.90 -10.29 3.37
C PRO A 27 1.82 -11.33 2.25
N MET A 28 2.94 -12.00 1.97
CA MET A 28 3.02 -13.08 0.99
C MET A 28 3.25 -14.41 1.69
N HIS A 29 2.47 -15.43 1.34
CA HIS A 29 2.55 -16.78 1.92
C HIS A 29 3.16 -17.80 0.94
N GLY A 30 3.64 -17.35 -0.22
CA GLY A 30 4.31 -18.19 -1.22
C GLY A 30 5.84 -18.08 -1.13
N THR A 31 6.53 -18.74 -2.06
CA THR A 31 8.00 -18.72 -2.15
C THR A 31 8.55 -17.65 -3.09
N ALA A 32 7.67 -16.81 -3.65
CA ALA A 32 8.10 -15.71 -4.51
C ALA A 32 8.68 -14.56 -3.68
N ASP A 33 9.75 -13.94 -4.19
CA ASP A 33 10.42 -12.83 -3.51
C ASP A 33 9.58 -11.54 -3.52
N SER A 34 8.77 -11.34 -4.56
CA SER A 34 7.84 -10.21 -4.68
C SER A 34 6.63 -10.53 -5.54
N LEU A 35 5.60 -9.69 -5.45
CA LEU A 35 4.56 -9.61 -6.49
C LEU A 35 5.08 -8.81 -7.70
N ASN A 36 4.39 -8.95 -8.83
CA ASN A 36 4.51 -7.99 -9.92
C ASN A 36 4.14 -6.57 -9.43
N VAL A 37 4.91 -5.57 -9.86
CA VAL A 37 4.76 -4.18 -9.40
C VAL A 37 3.37 -3.60 -9.71
N ALA A 38 2.80 -3.89 -10.88
CA ALA A 38 1.48 -3.41 -11.26
C ALA A 38 0.38 -4.07 -10.42
N THR A 39 0.53 -5.36 -10.09
CA THR A 39 -0.39 -6.07 -9.19
C THR A 39 -0.35 -5.48 -7.78
N ALA A 40 0.84 -5.25 -7.22
CA ALA A 40 0.99 -4.64 -5.89
C ALA A 40 0.39 -3.22 -5.83
N ALA A 41 0.68 -2.39 -6.83
CA ALA A 41 0.11 -1.04 -6.93
C ALA A 41 -1.42 -1.06 -7.02
N SER A 42 -1.98 -1.98 -7.82
CA SER A 42 -3.43 -2.14 -7.97
C SER A 42 -4.11 -2.51 -6.66
N LEU A 43 -3.52 -3.43 -5.87
CA LEU A 43 -4.02 -3.80 -4.55
C LEU A 43 -4.01 -2.61 -3.58
N PHE A 44 -2.92 -1.84 -3.54
CA PHE A 44 -2.84 -0.66 -2.69
C PHE A 44 -3.85 0.42 -3.09
N LEU A 45 -4.05 0.66 -4.38
CA LEU A 45 -5.04 1.62 -4.87
C LEU A 45 -6.46 1.18 -4.51
N TYR A 46 -6.78 -0.10 -4.69
CA TYR A 46 -8.06 -0.67 -4.29
C TYR A 46 -8.33 -0.46 -2.79
N GLU A 47 -7.39 -0.82 -1.94
CA GLU A 47 -7.54 -0.67 -0.48
C GLU A 47 -7.61 0.80 -0.06
N ALA A 48 -6.82 1.69 -0.68
CA ALA A 48 -6.90 3.11 -0.42
C ALA A 48 -8.29 3.67 -0.75
N LEU A 49 -8.90 3.24 -1.86
CA LEU A 49 -10.27 3.63 -2.22
C LEU A 49 -11.30 3.06 -1.24
N ARG A 50 -11.20 1.77 -0.91
CA ARG A 50 -12.11 1.09 0.02
C ARG A 50 -12.10 1.72 1.42
N GLN A 51 -10.92 2.06 1.93
CA GLN A 51 -10.79 2.66 3.26
C GLN A 51 -11.30 4.09 3.28
N ARG A 52 -11.07 4.86 2.21
CA ARG A 52 -11.64 6.21 2.06
C ARG A 52 -13.16 6.18 1.98
N SER A 53 -13.74 5.24 1.23
CA SER A 53 -15.20 5.15 1.13
C SER A 53 -15.88 4.70 2.42
N GLN A 54 -15.20 3.92 3.27
CA GLN A 54 -15.69 3.60 4.61
C GLN A 54 -15.51 4.74 5.61
N ALA A 55 -14.46 5.54 5.48
CA ALA A 55 -14.29 6.75 6.29
C ALA A 55 -15.35 7.83 5.99
N ASP A 56 -15.85 7.85 4.75
CA ASP A 56 -16.91 8.78 4.29
C ASP A 56 -18.34 8.26 4.57
N ALA A 57 -18.49 7.02 5.08
CA ALA A 57 -19.79 6.53 5.51
C ALA A 57 -20.21 7.29 6.77
N PRO A 58 -21.46 7.80 6.86
CA PRO A 58 -21.89 8.56 8.03
C PRO A 58 -21.73 7.69 9.27
N VAL A 59 -20.90 8.17 10.21
CA VAL A 59 -20.77 7.56 11.53
C VAL A 59 -22.16 7.52 12.13
N THR A 60 -22.78 6.34 12.12
CA THR A 60 -23.98 6.09 12.90
C THR A 60 -23.51 6.02 14.33
N THR A 61 -23.48 7.17 15.01
CA THR A 61 -23.24 7.27 16.44
C THR A 61 -24.44 6.60 17.12
N ALA A 62 -24.34 5.29 17.36
CA ALA A 62 -25.25 4.59 18.27
C ALA A 62 -25.01 5.16 19.68
N THR A 63 -26.04 5.83 20.20
CA THR A 63 -26.16 6.35 21.56
C THR A 63 -26.09 5.23 22.59
#